data_AF-A0A3R6JCX2-F1
#
_entry.id   AF-A0A3R6JCX2-F1
#
_cell.length_a   1.000
_cell.length_b   1.000
_cell.length_c   1.000
_cell.angle_alpha   90.00
_cell.angle_beta   90.00
_cell.angle_gamma   90.00
#
_symmetry.space_group_name_H-M   'P 1'
#
loop_
_entity.id
_entity.type
_entity.pdbx_description
1 polymer ?
#
loop_
_entity_poly.entity_id
_entity_poly.type
_entity_poly.pdbx_seq_one_letter_code
_entity_poly.pdbx_strand_id
1 'polypeptide(L)'
;MFAKGYTNIRAMIETQYGILSQMITDIAYRYQTQLKQTEEEADRLARDNSDGDYEVYHTILNSFNDVEERSYCLMTESRKILFCAIFSYYETILNEFVLYYKIANNATLPSQILDSILKAYKTKYGEEITCIEENVEYANSIYRLLRNLYMHGTLLGEKDRCTLFNYAGVTHGLKAVGIDTIVITDNAFLYKALDCFKTILVCVDDAFTQQLSEEQKQLMRAKDIIREAINNYPPEIPGLEDEYPPFCSIRIHRLLCEAESLLLYVAKQGNAEAQMLLADLYISAFETPQKKKGFFWLKKAVAQNYLPAIQMLREVNY
;
A
#
# COMPACT_ATOMS: atom_id res chain seq x y z
N MET A 1 11.50 -4.13 12.09
CA MET A 1 12.51 -3.09 11.78
C MET A 1 12.70 -3.04 10.27
N PHE A 2 11.79 -2.40 9.53
CA PHE A 2 11.96 -2.13 8.10
C PHE A 2 11.23 -0.82 7.78
N ALA A 3 11.96 0.30 7.83
CA ALA A 3 11.44 1.63 7.48
C ALA A 3 12.51 2.53 6.83
N LYS A 4 13.55 1.94 6.22
CA LYS A 4 14.60 2.69 5.53
C LYS A 4 15.04 1.92 4.28
N GLY A 5 14.47 2.25 3.12
CA GLY A 5 14.97 1.69 1.86
C GLY A 5 14.09 1.88 0.63
N TYR A 6 12.77 1.99 0.80
CA TYR A 6 11.85 2.09 -0.34
C TYR A 6 11.46 3.54 -0.63
N THR A 7 11.56 3.94 -1.89
CA THR A 7 11.22 5.27 -2.39
C THR A 7 9.74 5.40 -2.78
N ASN A 8 9.02 4.29 -2.98
CA ASN A 8 7.59 4.25 -3.34
C ASN A 8 6.94 2.92 -2.85
N ILE A 9 5.67 2.97 -2.44
CA ILE A 9 4.83 1.84 -2.00
C ILE A 9 4.84 0.70 -3.02
N ARG A 10 4.77 1.00 -4.33
CA ARG A 10 4.82 -0.03 -5.39
C ARG A 10 6.01 -0.97 -5.25
N ALA A 11 7.19 -0.44 -4.95
CA ALA A 11 8.40 -1.24 -4.82
C ALA A 11 8.32 -2.20 -3.62
N MET A 12 7.65 -1.79 -2.53
CA MET A 12 7.42 -2.63 -1.35
C MET A 12 6.49 -3.79 -1.68
N ILE A 13 5.39 -3.52 -2.39
CA ILE A 13 4.43 -4.52 -2.85
C ILE A 13 5.15 -5.59 -3.68
N GLU A 14 5.86 -5.18 -4.74
CA GLU A 14 6.50 -6.12 -5.67
C GLU A 14 7.63 -6.92 -5.00
N THR A 15 8.42 -6.28 -4.14
CA THR A 15 9.53 -6.96 -3.44
C THR A 15 9.01 -8.03 -2.48
N GLN A 16 8.04 -7.69 -1.63
CA GLN A 16 7.49 -8.64 -0.65
C GLN A 16 6.72 -9.77 -1.36
N TYR A 17 5.99 -9.44 -2.43
CA TYR A 17 5.35 -10.44 -3.27
C TYR A 17 6.37 -11.42 -3.85
N GLY A 18 7.48 -10.93 -4.41
CA GLY A 18 8.53 -11.77 -4.98
C GLY A 18 9.15 -12.71 -3.95
N ILE A 19 9.44 -12.21 -2.75
CA ILE A 19 9.98 -13.01 -1.63
C ILE A 19 9.00 -14.12 -1.25
N LEU A 20 7.73 -13.78 -0.99
CA LEU A 20 6.72 -14.75 -0.58
C LEU A 20 6.43 -15.78 -1.67
N SER A 21 6.36 -15.36 -2.93
CA SER A 21 6.19 -16.25 -4.08
C SER A 21 7.32 -17.28 -4.19
N GLN A 22 8.57 -16.84 -4.02
CA GLN A 22 9.72 -17.75 -3.99
C GLN A 22 9.63 -18.71 -2.80
N MET A 23 9.23 -18.22 -1.62
CA MET A 23 9.05 -19.08 -0.44
C MET A 23 7.97 -20.15 -0.67
N ILE A 24 6.88 -19.84 -1.38
CA ILE A 24 5.83 -20.82 -1.73
C ILE A 24 6.40 -21.90 -2.66
N THR A 25 7.16 -21.51 -3.68
CA THR A 25 7.83 -22.44 -4.61
C THR A 25 8.77 -23.38 -3.87
N ASP A 26 9.53 -22.84 -2.93
CA ASP A 26 10.59 -23.57 -2.24
C ASP A 26 10.07 -24.53 -1.15
N ILE A 27 8.79 -24.50 -0.78
CA ILE A 27 8.26 -25.34 0.33
C ILE A 27 8.69 -26.79 0.15
N ALA A 28 8.34 -27.40 -0.98
CA ALA A 28 8.64 -28.81 -1.22
C ALA A 28 10.15 -29.09 -1.22
N TYR A 29 10.94 -28.24 -1.86
CA TYR A 29 12.39 -28.40 -1.98
C TYR A 29 13.11 -28.29 -0.64
N ARG A 30 12.74 -27.31 0.19
CA ARG A 30 13.35 -27.10 1.52
C ARG A 30 13.09 -28.29 2.44
N TYR A 31 11.86 -28.82 2.43
CA TYR A 31 11.53 -29.99 3.26
C TYR A 31 12.14 -31.28 2.75
N GLN A 32 12.16 -31.50 1.43
CA GLN A 32 12.87 -32.65 0.86
C GLN A 32 14.36 -32.63 1.22
N THR A 33 14.99 -31.46 1.23
CA THR A 33 16.40 -31.32 1.61
C THR A 33 16.62 -31.63 3.10
N GLN A 34 15.78 -31.10 4.00
CA GLN A 34 15.87 -31.40 5.44
C GLN A 34 15.57 -32.86 5.77
N LEU A 35 14.60 -33.46 5.08
CA LEU A 35 14.28 -34.86 5.24
C LEU A 35 15.47 -35.74 4.84
N LYS A 36 16.05 -35.47 3.67
CA LYS A 36 17.24 -36.17 3.19
C LYS A 36 18.42 -36.05 4.17
N GLN A 37 18.63 -34.87 4.75
CA GLN A 37 19.65 -34.67 5.78
C GLN A 37 19.41 -35.55 7.03
N THR A 38 18.14 -35.74 7.40
CA THR A 38 17.73 -36.56 8.55
C THR A 38 17.94 -38.05 8.27
N GLU A 39 17.62 -38.50 7.05
CA GLU A 39 17.90 -39.87 6.59
C GLU A 39 19.41 -40.14 6.55
N GLU A 40 20.21 -39.22 6.01
CA GLU A 40 21.67 -39.32 5.98
C GLU A 40 22.30 -39.33 7.39
N GLU A 41 21.66 -38.71 8.38
CA GLU A 41 22.07 -38.76 9.78
C GLU A 41 21.73 -40.11 10.43
N ALA A 42 20.54 -40.66 10.16
CA ALA A 42 20.15 -41.99 10.60
C ALA A 42 21.07 -43.09 10.01
N ASP A 43 21.40 -42.99 8.72
CA ASP A 43 22.35 -43.88 8.05
C ASP A 43 23.75 -43.84 8.70
N ARG A 44 24.24 -42.64 8.99
CA ARG A 44 25.54 -42.47 9.67
C ARG A 44 25.53 -43.09 11.06
N LEU A 45 24.48 -42.82 11.85
CA LEU A 45 24.33 -43.40 13.19
C LEU A 45 24.23 -44.93 13.14
N ALA A 46 23.54 -45.50 12.14
CA ALA A 46 23.49 -46.93 11.95
C ALA A 46 24.89 -47.50 11.67
N ARG A 47 25.67 -46.90 10.76
CA ARG A 47 27.04 -47.34 10.43
C ARG A 47 27.99 -47.24 11.60
N ASP A 48 27.94 -46.14 12.34
CA ASP A 48 28.89 -45.85 13.42
C ASP A 48 28.64 -46.72 14.66
N ASN A 49 27.41 -47.18 14.88
CA ASN A 49 27.02 -47.94 16.07
C ASN A 49 26.69 -49.41 15.79
N SER A 50 26.60 -49.84 14.54
CA SER A 50 26.34 -51.24 14.22
C SER A 50 27.61 -52.07 14.31
N ASP A 51 27.75 -52.86 15.36
CA ASP A 51 28.84 -53.83 15.54
C ASP A 51 28.62 -55.08 14.64
N GLY A 52 28.42 -54.85 13.33
CA GLY A 52 28.04 -55.87 12.34
C GLY A 52 26.54 -55.95 12.01
N ASP A 53 25.67 -55.36 12.86
CA ASP A 53 24.21 -55.43 12.73
C ASP A 53 23.58 -54.20 12.05
N TYR A 54 24.22 -53.69 10.99
CA TYR A 54 23.81 -52.45 10.31
C TYR A 54 22.33 -52.46 9.92
N GLU A 55 21.89 -53.54 9.29
CA GLU A 55 20.52 -53.68 8.80
C GLU A 55 19.46 -53.60 9.90
N VAL A 56 19.77 -54.13 11.10
CA VAL A 56 18.87 -54.09 12.25
C VAL A 56 18.79 -52.68 12.82
N TYR A 57 19.93 -52.01 13.01
CA TYR A 57 19.97 -50.63 13.50
C TYR A 57 19.32 -49.65 12.53
N HIS A 58 19.60 -49.79 11.24
CA HIS A 58 19.02 -48.98 10.18
C HIS A 58 17.49 -49.17 10.10
N THR A 59 17.00 -50.41 10.19
CA THR A 59 15.56 -50.71 10.20
C THR A 59 14.88 -50.12 11.44
N ILE A 60 15.50 -50.20 12.61
CA ILE A 60 14.97 -49.62 13.85
C ILE A 60 14.89 -48.08 13.74
N LEU A 61 15.96 -47.43 13.30
CA LEU A 61 16.00 -45.97 13.13
C LEU A 61 14.96 -45.47 12.12
N ASN A 62 14.74 -46.21 11.03
CA ASN A 62 13.71 -45.90 10.04
C ASN A 62 12.29 -46.27 10.52
N SER A 63 12.14 -47.27 11.40
CA SER A 63 10.83 -47.63 11.97
C SER A 63 10.26 -46.58 12.93
N PHE A 64 11.10 -45.70 13.48
CA PHE A 64 10.67 -44.60 14.35
C PHE A 64 10.08 -43.40 13.60
N ASN A 65 10.20 -43.35 12.27
CA ASN A 65 9.69 -42.25 11.46
C ASN A 65 8.98 -42.80 10.22
N ASP A 66 7.64 -42.70 10.17
CA ASP A 66 6.98 -42.66 8.87
C ASP A 66 7.41 -41.35 8.19
N VAL A 67 8.41 -41.50 7.33
CA VAL A 67 9.05 -40.41 6.57
C VAL A 67 8.02 -39.65 5.73
N GLU A 68 7.04 -40.36 5.16
CA GLU A 68 5.99 -39.76 4.34
C GLU A 68 5.02 -38.95 5.20
N GLU A 69 4.59 -39.50 6.35
CA GLU A 69 3.72 -38.80 7.31
C GLU A 69 4.41 -37.55 7.87
N ARG A 70 5.68 -37.65 8.25
CA ARG A 70 6.46 -36.51 8.77
C ARG A 70 6.65 -35.43 7.71
N SER A 71 6.97 -35.81 6.47
CA SER A 71 7.06 -34.90 5.33
C SER A 71 5.73 -34.16 5.12
N TYR A 72 4.62 -34.89 5.12
CA TYR A 72 3.27 -34.33 4.96
C TYR A 72 2.90 -33.35 6.09
N CYS A 73 3.17 -33.70 7.35
CA CYS A 73 2.93 -32.82 8.50
C CYS A 73 3.77 -31.54 8.45
N LEU A 74 5.05 -31.64 8.08
CA LEU A 74 5.92 -30.47 7.95
C LEU A 74 5.44 -29.55 6.83
N MET A 75 5.14 -30.09 5.64
CA MET A 75 4.59 -29.29 4.54
C MET A 75 3.30 -28.57 4.94
N THR A 76 2.43 -29.26 5.69
CA THR A 76 1.18 -28.70 6.22
C THR A 76 1.42 -27.49 7.13
N GLU A 77 2.27 -27.63 8.16
CA GLU A 77 2.56 -26.52 9.08
C GLU A 77 3.27 -25.35 8.38
N SER A 78 4.06 -25.66 7.36
CA SER A 78 4.80 -24.65 6.59
C SER A 78 3.87 -23.79 5.75
N ARG A 79 2.88 -24.41 5.11
CA ARG A 79 1.84 -23.68 4.39
C ARG A 79 1.04 -22.79 5.34
N LYS A 80 0.73 -23.27 6.54
CA LYS A 80 0.06 -22.49 7.58
C LYS A 80 0.89 -21.26 7.98
N ILE A 81 2.17 -21.44 8.30
CA ILE A 81 3.09 -20.33 8.64
C ILE A 81 3.16 -19.33 7.49
N LEU A 82 3.33 -19.83 6.25
CA LEU A 82 3.46 -18.97 5.08
C LEU A 82 2.16 -18.22 4.77
N PHE A 83 1.00 -18.86 4.95
CA PHE A 83 -0.29 -18.20 4.86
C PHE A 83 -0.42 -17.04 5.85
N CYS A 84 -0.03 -17.26 7.11
CA CYS A 84 0.00 -16.19 8.11
C CYS A 84 0.96 -15.07 7.70
N ALA A 85 2.13 -15.40 7.14
CA ALA A 85 3.07 -14.40 6.63
C ALA A 85 2.50 -13.60 5.45
N ILE A 86 1.79 -14.24 4.51
CA ILE A 86 1.09 -13.58 3.39
C ILE A 86 0.04 -12.60 3.93
N PHE A 87 -0.73 -12.99 4.94
CA PHE A 87 -1.71 -12.11 5.57
C PHE A 87 -1.05 -10.94 6.30
N SER A 88 0.05 -11.18 7.02
CA SER A 88 0.84 -10.12 7.66
C SER A 88 1.47 -9.16 6.65
N TYR A 89 1.87 -9.65 5.48
CA TYR A 89 2.31 -8.81 4.37
C TYR A 89 1.18 -7.84 3.95
N TYR A 90 -0.03 -8.35 3.72
CA TYR A 90 -1.18 -7.52 3.37
C TYR A 90 -1.46 -6.43 4.41
N GLU A 91 -1.54 -6.82 5.68
CA GLU A 91 -1.73 -5.89 6.80
C GLU A 91 -0.61 -4.83 6.88
N THR A 92 0.64 -5.24 6.67
CA THR A 92 1.79 -4.33 6.71
C THR A 92 1.68 -3.27 5.61
N ILE A 93 1.42 -3.66 4.37
CA ILE A 93 1.33 -2.70 3.27
C ILE A 93 0.15 -1.75 3.45
N LEU A 94 -1.00 -2.21 3.95
CA LEU A 94 -2.12 -1.32 4.28
C LEU A 94 -1.73 -0.25 5.30
N ASN A 95 -0.94 -0.61 6.32
CA ASN A 95 -0.43 0.38 7.27
C ASN A 95 0.58 1.35 6.64
N GLU A 96 1.39 0.88 5.69
CA GLU A 96 2.29 1.75 4.94
C GLU A 96 1.52 2.75 4.06
N PHE A 97 0.39 2.36 3.45
CA PHE A 97 -0.51 3.32 2.78
C PHE A 97 -0.98 4.41 3.74
N VAL A 98 -1.43 4.02 4.94
CA VAL A 98 -1.89 4.97 5.96
C VAL A 98 -0.80 5.95 6.33
N LEU A 99 0.42 5.47 6.56
CA LEU A 99 1.56 6.29 6.95
C LEU A 99 2.01 7.22 5.81
N TYR A 100 2.20 6.67 4.61
CA TYR A 100 2.70 7.40 3.45
C TYR A 100 1.75 8.51 3.01
N TYR A 101 0.45 8.23 2.95
CA TYR A 101 -0.57 9.21 2.56
C TYR A 101 -1.12 10.02 3.75
N LYS A 102 -0.56 9.84 4.96
CA LYS A 102 -0.96 10.54 6.19
C LYS A 102 -2.46 10.45 6.47
N ILE A 103 -3.02 9.25 6.30
CA ILE A 103 -4.44 8.98 6.49
C ILE A 103 -4.71 8.85 7.99
N ALA A 104 -5.74 9.56 8.48
CA ALA A 104 -6.18 9.40 9.87
C ALA A 104 -6.89 8.05 10.02
N ASN A 105 -6.26 7.09 10.71
CA ASN A 105 -6.79 5.76 10.95
C ASN A 105 -6.51 5.29 12.38
N ASN A 106 -7.54 4.74 13.03
CA ASN A 106 -7.46 4.10 14.35
C ASN A 106 -7.81 2.60 14.31
N ALA A 107 -8.11 2.07 13.13
CA ALA A 107 -8.52 0.68 12.97
C ALA A 107 -7.32 -0.26 13.05
N THR A 108 -7.55 -1.43 13.64
CA THR A 108 -6.56 -2.51 13.76
C THR A 108 -6.85 -3.68 12.81
N LEU A 109 -8.10 -3.81 12.34
CA LEU A 109 -8.49 -4.88 11.42
C LEU A 109 -8.17 -4.49 9.97
N PRO A 110 -7.50 -5.35 9.17
CA PRO A 110 -7.14 -5.03 7.78
C PRO A 110 -8.31 -4.56 6.91
N SER A 111 -9.50 -5.13 7.10
CA SER A 111 -10.71 -4.72 6.38
C SER A 111 -11.06 -3.25 6.65
N GLN A 112 -11.03 -2.85 7.91
CA GLN A 112 -11.34 -1.48 8.36
C GLN A 112 -10.22 -0.49 8.01
N ILE A 113 -8.97 -0.96 7.95
CA ILE A 113 -7.84 -0.16 7.46
C ILE A 113 -8.05 0.14 5.97
N LEU A 114 -8.39 -0.88 5.16
CA LEU A 114 -8.72 -0.70 3.74
C LEU A 114 -9.89 0.28 3.58
N ASP A 115 -10.98 0.11 4.32
CA ASP A 115 -12.13 1.02 4.26
C ASP A 115 -11.74 2.47 4.57
N SER A 116 -10.84 2.66 5.55
CA SER A 116 -10.33 3.99 5.92
C SER A 116 -9.50 4.60 4.79
N ILE A 117 -8.70 3.80 4.08
CA ILE A 117 -7.94 4.23 2.91
C ILE A 117 -8.88 4.64 1.77
N LEU A 118 -9.85 3.78 1.43
CA LEU A 118 -10.82 4.04 0.36
C LEU A 118 -11.64 5.30 0.66
N LYS A 119 -12.09 5.46 1.91
CA LYS A 119 -12.82 6.66 2.36
C LYS A 119 -11.97 7.92 2.31
N ALA A 120 -10.70 7.83 2.73
CA ALA A 120 -9.78 8.97 2.67
C ALA A 120 -9.52 9.39 1.22
N TYR A 121 -9.34 8.43 0.31
CA TYR A 121 -9.23 8.70 -1.12
C TYR A 121 -10.46 9.41 -1.66
N LYS A 122 -11.67 8.89 -1.40
CA LYS A 122 -12.93 9.51 -1.84
C LYS A 122 -13.11 10.91 -1.27
N THR A 123 -12.77 11.12 -0.01
CA THR A 123 -12.87 12.44 0.62
C THR A 123 -11.91 13.45 -0.01
N LYS A 124 -10.72 13.00 -0.39
CA LYS A 124 -9.68 13.83 -0.99
C LYS A 124 -10.00 14.16 -2.46
N TYR A 125 -10.24 13.14 -3.29
CA TYR A 125 -10.35 13.29 -4.74
C TYR A 125 -11.78 13.36 -5.28
N GLY A 126 -12.79 12.98 -4.48
CA GLY A 126 -14.18 12.91 -4.94
C GLY A 126 -14.50 11.68 -5.80
N GLU A 127 -13.52 10.81 -6.03
CA GLU A 127 -13.63 9.58 -6.82
C GLU A 127 -13.59 8.34 -5.93
N GLU A 128 -14.14 7.23 -6.43
CA GLU A 128 -14.10 5.94 -5.73
C GLU A 128 -13.06 5.02 -6.37
N ILE A 129 -12.30 4.30 -5.52
CA ILE A 129 -11.44 3.21 -5.98
C ILE A 129 -12.31 1.96 -6.07
N THR A 130 -12.46 1.41 -7.28
CA THR A 130 -13.19 0.16 -7.51
C THR A 130 -12.23 -1.02 -7.47
N CYS A 131 -12.00 -1.56 -6.27
CA CYS A 131 -11.33 -2.85 -6.12
C CYS A 131 -12.20 -4.00 -6.66
N ILE A 132 -11.58 -5.12 -7.01
CA ILE A 132 -12.30 -6.35 -7.38
C ILE A 132 -13.08 -6.85 -6.15
N GLU A 133 -14.42 -6.75 -6.21
CA GLU A 133 -15.32 -7.06 -5.09
C GLU A 133 -15.10 -8.48 -4.56
N GLU A 134 -14.98 -9.45 -5.47
CA GLU A 134 -14.70 -10.84 -5.14
C GLU A 134 -13.43 -10.97 -4.27
N ASN A 135 -12.33 -10.30 -4.64
CA ASN A 135 -11.08 -10.35 -3.88
C ASN A 135 -11.23 -9.76 -2.48
N VAL A 136 -11.95 -8.64 -2.35
CA VAL A 136 -12.21 -8.02 -1.04
C VAL A 136 -13.07 -8.93 -0.17
N GLU A 137 -14.07 -9.60 -0.75
CA GLU A 137 -14.88 -10.59 -0.05
C GLU A 137 -14.03 -11.78 0.41
N TYR A 138 -13.17 -12.34 -0.46
CA TYR A 138 -12.25 -13.42 -0.09
C TYR A 138 -11.32 -13.03 1.07
N ALA A 139 -10.73 -11.82 1.01
CA ALA A 139 -9.86 -11.28 2.04
C ALA A 139 -10.58 -11.20 3.40
N ASN A 140 -11.81 -10.70 3.40
CA ASN A 140 -12.57 -10.41 4.62
C ASN A 140 -13.27 -11.63 5.21
N SER A 141 -13.73 -12.55 4.37
CA SER A 141 -14.51 -13.72 4.76
C SER A 141 -13.61 -14.93 4.97
N ILE A 142 -12.87 -15.37 3.95
CA ILE A 142 -12.10 -16.62 4.04
C ILE A 142 -10.76 -16.39 4.72
N TYR A 143 -9.94 -15.48 4.19
CA TYR A 143 -8.55 -15.37 4.65
C TYR A 143 -8.44 -14.83 6.07
N ARG A 144 -9.25 -13.84 6.44
CA ARG A 144 -9.33 -13.34 7.82
C ARG A 144 -9.74 -14.43 8.80
N LEU A 145 -10.81 -15.17 8.51
CA LEU A 145 -11.29 -16.23 9.40
C LEU A 145 -10.27 -17.36 9.52
N LEU A 146 -9.65 -17.76 8.40
CA LEU A 146 -8.61 -18.78 8.40
C LEU A 146 -7.38 -18.34 9.22
N ARG A 147 -6.95 -17.07 9.08
CA ARG A 147 -5.86 -16.50 9.88
C ARG A 147 -6.20 -16.51 11.36
N ASN A 148 -7.43 -16.13 11.73
CA ASN A 148 -7.85 -16.15 13.13
C ASN A 148 -7.86 -17.56 13.70
N LEU A 149 -8.36 -18.55 12.94
CA LEU A 149 -8.30 -19.95 13.33
C LEU A 149 -6.85 -20.40 13.57
N TYR A 150 -5.91 -20.04 12.68
CA TYR A 150 -4.51 -20.41 12.84
C TYR A 150 -3.77 -19.70 13.98
N MET A 151 -4.13 -18.46 14.28
CA MET A 151 -3.50 -17.69 15.35
C MET A 151 -4.04 -18.06 16.73
N HIS A 152 -5.31 -18.43 16.83
CA HIS A 152 -6.00 -18.62 18.12
C HIS A 152 -6.40 -20.09 18.39
N GLY A 153 -6.31 -20.97 17.39
CA GLY A 153 -6.70 -22.37 17.49
C GLY A 153 -8.21 -22.62 17.42
N THR A 154 -9.03 -21.60 17.65
CA THR A 154 -10.51 -21.68 17.56
C THR A 154 -11.09 -20.39 16.99
N LEU A 155 -12.34 -20.46 16.53
CA LEU A 155 -13.14 -19.29 16.15
C LEU A 155 -14.17 -19.01 17.24
N LEU A 156 -14.28 -17.73 17.65
CA LEU A 156 -15.17 -17.30 18.74
C LEU A 156 -16.66 -17.37 18.38
N GLY A 157 -17.02 -17.25 17.09
CA GLY A 157 -18.41 -17.25 16.62
C GLY A 157 -18.77 -18.52 15.88
N GLU A 158 -19.85 -19.19 16.28
CA GLU A 158 -20.37 -20.38 15.59
C GLU A 158 -20.71 -20.08 14.12
N LYS A 159 -21.27 -18.90 13.84
CA LYS A 159 -21.54 -18.43 12.47
C LYS A 159 -20.25 -18.34 11.65
N ASP A 160 -19.21 -17.71 12.17
CA ASP A 160 -17.91 -17.56 11.51
C ASP A 160 -17.28 -18.93 11.24
N ARG A 161 -17.42 -19.87 12.18
CA ARG A 161 -16.98 -21.26 11.99
C ARG A 161 -17.73 -21.93 10.84
N CYS A 162 -19.06 -21.90 10.85
CA CYS A 162 -19.86 -22.49 9.78
C CYS A 162 -19.52 -21.87 8.41
N THR A 163 -19.36 -20.55 8.35
CA THR A 163 -18.94 -19.85 7.14
C THR A 163 -17.58 -20.36 6.64
N LEU A 164 -16.55 -20.37 7.49
CA LEU A 164 -15.22 -20.80 7.08
C LEU A 164 -15.19 -22.26 6.64
N PHE A 165 -15.85 -23.16 7.37
CA PHE A 165 -15.87 -24.59 7.05
C PHE A 165 -16.66 -24.89 5.76
N ASN A 166 -17.75 -24.18 5.51
CA ASN A 166 -18.48 -24.29 4.24
C ASN A 166 -17.59 -23.86 3.06
N TYR A 167 -16.86 -22.74 3.19
CA TYR A 167 -15.90 -22.31 2.18
C TYR A 167 -14.77 -23.32 2.00
N ALA A 168 -14.20 -23.86 3.09
CA ALA A 168 -13.14 -24.85 3.03
C ALA A 168 -13.57 -26.12 2.30
N GLY A 169 -14.85 -26.49 2.37
CA GLY A 169 -15.40 -27.65 1.64
C GLY A 169 -15.48 -27.49 0.12
N VAL A 170 -15.56 -26.25 -0.38
CA VAL A 170 -15.66 -25.94 -1.82
C VAL A 170 -14.40 -25.29 -2.40
N THR A 171 -13.47 -24.85 -1.54
CA THR A 171 -12.26 -24.14 -1.96
C THR A 171 -11.13 -25.13 -2.23
N HIS A 172 -10.65 -25.14 -3.47
CA HIS A 172 -9.49 -25.94 -3.84
C HIS A 172 -8.25 -25.61 -2.99
N GLY A 173 -7.56 -26.63 -2.52
CA GLY A 173 -6.36 -26.50 -1.67
C GLY A 173 -6.64 -26.32 -0.18
N LEU A 174 -7.92 -26.34 0.25
CA LEU A 174 -8.31 -26.44 1.66
C LEU A 174 -8.95 -27.81 1.94
N LYS A 175 -8.75 -28.32 3.16
CA LYS A 175 -9.42 -29.52 3.65
C LYS A 175 -9.78 -29.37 5.12
N ALA A 176 -11.06 -29.58 5.45
CA ALA A 176 -11.50 -29.72 6.82
C ALA A 176 -11.12 -31.11 7.35
N VAL A 177 -10.46 -31.15 8.51
CA VAL A 177 -10.06 -32.36 9.21
C VAL A 177 -10.64 -32.31 10.62
N GLY A 178 -11.52 -33.26 10.95
CA GLY A 178 -12.21 -33.26 12.23
C GLY A 178 -13.16 -32.06 12.40
N ILE A 179 -13.31 -31.60 13.64
CA ILE A 179 -14.36 -30.65 14.03
C ILE A 179 -13.87 -29.18 13.97
N ASP A 180 -12.57 -28.95 14.19
CA ASP A 180 -12.01 -27.59 14.35
C ASP A 180 -10.67 -27.36 13.63
N THR A 181 -10.28 -28.24 12.69
CA THR A 181 -9.03 -28.08 11.94
C THR A 181 -9.26 -27.91 10.45
N ILE A 182 -8.63 -26.91 9.85
CA ILE A 182 -8.57 -26.71 8.41
C ILE A 182 -7.11 -26.71 7.98
N VAL A 183 -6.81 -27.46 6.94
CA VAL A 183 -5.46 -27.71 6.47
C VAL A 183 -5.30 -27.18 5.06
N ILE A 184 -4.19 -26.50 4.78
CA ILE A 184 -3.82 -26.11 3.41
C ILE A 184 -3.10 -27.29 2.75
N THR A 185 -3.73 -27.89 1.75
CA THR A 185 -3.23 -29.09 1.07
C THR A 185 -2.46 -28.77 -0.20
N ASP A 186 -2.67 -27.58 -0.78
CA ASP A 186 -2.07 -27.17 -2.06
C ASP A 186 -1.46 -25.76 -1.98
N ASN A 187 -0.29 -25.60 -2.58
CA ASN A 187 0.39 -24.32 -2.73
C ASN A 187 -0.40 -23.34 -3.63
N ALA A 188 -1.24 -23.85 -4.54
CA ALA A 188 -2.13 -23.02 -5.36
C ALA A 188 -3.05 -22.13 -4.52
N PHE A 189 -3.46 -22.58 -3.33
CA PHE A 189 -4.24 -21.76 -2.41
C PHE A 189 -3.43 -20.59 -1.85
N LEU A 190 -2.14 -20.80 -1.55
CA LEU A 190 -1.25 -19.74 -1.08
C LEU A 190 -1.02 -18.70 -2.16
N TYR A 191 -0.81 -19.12 -3.41
CA TYR A 191 -0.72 -18.21 -4.54
C TYR A 191 -2.00 -17.41 -4.73
N LYS A 192 -3.16 -18.07 -4.68
CA LYS A 192 -4.46 -17.36 -4.77
C LYS A 192 -4.60 -16.29 -3.69
N ALA A 193 -4.20 -16.58 -2.45
CA ALA A 193 -4.25 -15.60 -1.36
C ALA A 193 -3.27 -14.44 -1.60
N LEU A 194 -2.03 -14.76 -2.00
CA LEU A 194 -0.99 -13.78 -2.27
C LEU A 194 -1.37 -12.85 -3.45
N ASP A 195 -1.89 -13.41 -4.53
CA ASP A 195 -2.34 -12.70 -5.72
C ASP A 195 -3.58 -11.83 -5.44
N CYS A 196 -4.52 -12.35 -4.65
CA CYS A 196 -5.68 -11.59 -4.17
C CYS A 196 -5.24 -10.33 -3.44
N PHE A 197 -4.36 -10.46 -2.43
CA PHE A 197 -3.85 -9.31 -1.69
C PHE A 197 -3.03 -8.36 -2.56
N LYS A 198 -2.14 -8.89 -3.42
CA LYS A 198 -1.38 -8.05 -4.37
C LYS A 198 -2.33 -7.22 -5.23
N THR A 199 -3.36 -7.84 -5.78
CA THR A 199 -4.29 -7.17 -6.70
C THR A 199 -5.02 -6.01 -6.02
N ILE A 200 -5.47 -6.21 -4.78
CA ILE A 200 -6.09 -5.14 -3.97
C ILE A 200 -5.08 -4.00 -3.75
N LEU A 201 -3.87 -4.32 -3.29
CA LEU A 201 -2.86 -3.31 -2.96
C LEU A 201 -2.40 -2.53 -4.20
N VAL A 202 -2.20 -3.20 -5.32
CA VAL A 202 -1.85 -2.60 -6.61
C VAL A 202 -2.96 -1.67 -7.10
N CYS A 203 -4.22 -2.10 -7.02
CA CYS A 203 -5.36 -1.27 -7.42
C CYS A 203 -5.42 0.05 -6.63
N VAL A 204 -5.18 -0.01 -5.32
CA VAL A 204 -5.10 1.19 -4.48
C VAL A 204 -3.91 2.07 -4.87
N ASP A 205 -2.72 1.48 -5.05
CA ASP A 205 -1.52 2.22 -5.42
C ASP A 205 -1.64 2.92 -6.79
N ASP A 206 -2.21 2.25 -7.79
CA ASP A 206 -2.45 2.80 -9.12
C ASP A 206 -3.34 4.04 -9.05
N ALA A 207 -4.43 3.97 -8.28
CA ALA A 207 -5.36 5.09 -8.14
C ALA A 207 -4.68 6.32 -7.51
N PHE A 208 -3.94 6.15 -6.42
CA PHE A 208 -3.19 7.25 -5.81
C PHE A 208 -2.10 7.80 -6.74
N THR A 209 -1.37 6.93 -7.41
CA THR A 209 -0.28 7.33 -8.33
C THR A 209 -0.82 8.13 -9.52
N GLN A 210 -1.96 7.73 -10.07
CA GLN A 210 -2.62 8.44 -11.16
C GLN A 210 -3.01 9.86 -10.73
N GLN A 211 -3.64 10.02 -9.57
CA GLN A 211 -4.04 11.34 -9.06
C GLN A 211 -2.83 12.23 -8.76
N LEU A 212 -1.76 11.69 -8.14
CA LEU A 212 -0.53 12.45 -7.90
C LEU A 212 0.16 12.89 -9.20
N SER A 213 0.17 12.03 -10.21
CA SER A 213 0.70 12.36 -11.55
C SER A 213 -0.10 13.49 -12.19
N GLU A 214 -1.43 13.46 -12.06
CA GLU A 214 -2.29 14.52 -12.58
C GLU A 214 -2.10 15.84 -11.83
N GLU A 215 -2.04 15.82 -10.48
CA GLU A 215 -1.71 17.00 -9.68
C GLU A 215 -0.39 17.65 -10.12
N GLN A 216 0.65 16.84 -10.36
CA GLN A 216 1.95 17.33 -10.79
C GLN A 216 1.90 17.96 -12.18
N LYS A 217 1.19 17.34 -13.14
CA LYS A 217 1.00 17.91 -14.48
C LYS A 217 0.29 19.26 -14.42
N GLN A 218 -0.79 19.35 -13.65
CA GLN A 218 -1.57 20.59 -13.51
C GLN A 218 -0.74 21.68 -12.84
N LEU A 219 0.06 21.34 -11.82
CA LEU A 219 0.98 22.28 -11.17
C LEU A 219 2.05 22.81 -12.13
N MET A 220 2.68 21.93 -12.91
CA MET A 220 3.68 22.33 -13.90
C MET A 220 3.08 23.24 -14.97
N ARG A 221 1.91 22.88 -15.51
CA ARG A 221 1.19 23.71 -16.48
C ARG A 221 0.85 25.09 -15.90
N ALA A 222 0.39 25.16 -14.65
CA ALA A 222 0.11 26.43 -13.99
C ALA A 222 1.36 27.32 -13.87
N LYS A 223 2.51 26.73 -13.53
CA LYS A 223 3.80 27.44 -13.44
C LYS A 223 4.24 27.99 -14.80
N ASP A 224 4.06 27.22 -15.87
CA ASP A 224 4.37 27.68 -17.23
C ASP A 224 3.49 28.85 -17.66
N ILE A 225 2.19 28.79 -17.36
CA ILE A 225 1.24 29.87 -17.64
C ILE A 225 1.59 31.14 -16.85
N ILE A 226 1.95 31.01 -15.56
CA ILE A 226 2.39 32.14 -14.75
C ILE A 226 3.66 32.76 -15.34
N ARG A 227 4.61 31.94 -15.78
CA ARG A 227 5.84 32.41 -16.43
C ARG A 227 5.54 33.15 -17.74
N GLU A 228 4.61 32.65 -18.55
CA GLU A 228 4.14 33.35 -19.76
C GLU A 228 3.50 34.69 -19.39
N ALA A 229 2.67 34.74 -18.35
CA ALA A 229 2.03 35.96 -17.89
C ALA A 229 3.06 37.02 -17.43
N ILE A 230 4.08 36.60 -16.67
CA ILE A 230 5.17 37.48 -16.21
C ILE A 230 6.00 38.01 -17.38
N ASN A 231 6.38 37.15 -18.33
CA ASN A 231 7.18 37.56 -19.49
C ASN A 231 6.45 38.54 -20.42
N ASN A 232 5.11 38.48 -20.44
CA ASN A 232 4.27 39.36 -21.25
C ASN A 232 3.74 40.56 -20.45
N TYR A 233 4.10 40.69 -19.18
CA TYR A 233 3.75 41.86 -18.37
C TYR A 233 4.49 43.08 -18.93
N PRO A 234 3.80 44.21 -19.19
CA PRO A 234 4.49 45.38 -19.73
C PRO A 234 5.60 45.81 -18.74
N PRO A 235 6.87 45.92 -19.17
CA PRO A 235 7.87 46.58 -18.36
C PRO A 235 7.39 48.02 -18.18
N GLU A 236 7.33 48.51 -16.95
CA GLU A 236 6.98 49.89 -16.62
C GLU A 236 7.63 50.86 -17.63
N ILE A 237 6.83 51.63 -18.37
CA ILE A 237 7.31 52.89 -18.94
C ILE A 237 6.92 53.95 -17.92
N PRO A 238 7.87 54.53 -17.16
CA PRO A 238 7.60 55.72 -16.38
C PRO A 238 7.47 56.89 -17.35
N GLY A 239 6.26 57.45 -17.43
CA GLY A 239 6.00 58.72 -18.10
C GLY A 239 5.10 58.60 -19.33
N LEU A 240 3.80 58.68 -19.11
CA LEU A 240 2.92 59.63 -19.79
C LEU A 240 1.58 59.62 -19.05
N GLU A 241 1.34 60.73 -18.36
CA GLU A 241 0.04 61.12 -17.84
C GLU A 241 -0.98 61.19 -18.99
N ASP A 242 -2.23 60.89 -18.63
CA ASP A 242 -3.46 61.05 -19.38
C ASP A 242 -3.92 59.90 -20.31
N GLU A 243 -5.07 59.34 -19.91
CA GLU A 243 -5.99 58.47 -20.67
C GLU A 243 -5.54 57.03 -20.97
N TYR A 244 -5.40 56.20 -19.92
CA TYR A 244 -6.06 54.89 -19.73
C TYR A 244 -5.30 54.12 -18.63
N PRO A 245 -5.96 53.40 -17.70
CA PRO A 245 -5.24 52.78 -16.59
C PRO A 245 -4.30 51.65 -17.05
N PRO A 246 -3.26 51.36 -16.25
CA PRO A 246 -2.24 50.33 -16.51
C PRO A 246 -2.82 48.94 -16.23
N PHE A 247 -3.81 48.54 -17.03
CA PHE A 247 -4.49 47.25 -16.87
C PHE A 247 -3.62 46.12 -17.40
N CYS A 248 -3.59 45.00 -16.67
CA CYS A 248 -3.14 43.74 -17.22
C CYS A 248 -3.84 43.57 -18.57
N SER A 249 -3.11 43.37 -19.67
CA SER A 249 -3.78 43.13 -20.95
C SER A 249 -4.81 41.99 -20.77
N ILE A 250 -5.96 42.06 -21.44
CA ILE A 250 -7.03 41.03 -21.34
C ILE A 250 -6.43 39.61 -21.48
N ARG A 251 -5.36 39.48 -22.26
CA ARG A 251 -4.57 38.25 -22.39
C ARG A 251 -3.91 37.81 -21.08
N ILE A 252 -3.19 38.69 -20.37
CA ILE A 252 -2.56 38.37 -19.08
C ILE A 252 -3.63 38.00 -18.05
N HIS A 253 -4.71 38.77 -17.96
CA HIS A 253 -5.81 38.45 -17.04
C HIS A 253 -6.37 37.03 -17.29
N ARG A 254 -6.57 36.65 -18.56
CA ARG A 254 -7.01 35.29 -18.91
C ARG A 254 -6.00 34.22 -18.51
N LEU A 255 -4.70 34.45 -18.73
CA LEU A 255 -3.64 33.52 -18.30
C LEU A 255 -3.63 33.34 -16.78
N LEU A 256 -3.73 34.43 -16.02
CA LEU A 256 -3.76 34.36 -14.55
C LEU A 256 -5.02 33.63 -14.05
N CYS A 257 -6.18 33.84 -14.66
CA CYS A 257 -7.39 33.08 -14.34
C CYS A 257 -7.28 31.58 -14.70
N GLU A 258 -6.62 31.24 -15.81
CA GLU A 258 -6.33 29.84 -16.15
C GLU A 258 -5.40 29.21 -15.11
N ALA A 259 -4.29 29.87 -14.77
CA ALA A 259 -3.37 29.42 -13.73
C ALA A 259 -4.05 29.29 -12.36
N GLU A 260 -4.92 30.23 -11.99
CA GLU A 260 -5.72 30.18 -10.76
C GLU A 260 -6.56 28.91 -10.72
N SER A 261 -7.24 28.57 -11.82
CA SER A 261 -8.11 27.39 -11.89
C SER A 261 -7.34 26.09 -11.66
N LEU A 262 -6.14 25.98 -12.27
CA LEU A 262 -5.26 24.83 -12.11
C LEU A 262 -4.68 24.74 -10.70
N LEU A 263 -4.20 25.87 -10.16
CA LEU A 263 -3.68 25.93 -8.80
C LEU A 263 -4.77 25.66 -7.76
N LEU A 264 -6.01 26.12 -7.96
CA LEU A 264 -7.12 25.83 -7.07
C LEU A 264 -7.43 24.34 -7.00
N TYR A 265 -7.37 23.63 -8.13
CA TYR A 265 -7.52 22.18 -8.16
C TYR A 265 -6.44 21.50 -7.29
N VAL A 266 -5.16 21.79 -7.55
CA VAL A 266 -4.03 21.15 -6.85
C VAL A 266 -3.92 21.59 -5.37
N ALA A 267 -4.21 22.85 -5.06
CA ALA A 267 -4.16 23.41 -3.71
C ALA A 267 -5.25 22.80 -2.80
N LYS A 268 -6.43 22.48 -3.35
CA LYS A 268 -7.50 21.76 -2.63
C LYS A 268 -7.08 20.35 -2.23
N GLN A 269 -6.22 19.70 -3.02
CA GLN A 269 -5.63 18.39 -2.68
C GLN A 269 -4.57 18.46 -1.59
N GLY A 270 -4.25 19.66 -1.09
CA GLY A 270 -3.31 19.85 0.01
C GLY A 270 -1.88 20.17 -0.42
N ASN A 271 -1.59 20.30 -1.72
CA ASN A 271 -0.24 20.60 -2.19
C ASN A 271 0.24 21.98 -1.69
N ALA A 272 1.30 22.01 -0.90
CA ALA A 272 1.77 23.24 -0.26
C ALA A 272 2.41 24.25 -1.24
N GLU A 273 3.05 23.78 -2.32
CA GLU A 273 3.57 24.64 -3.38
C GLU A 273 2.43 25.33 -4.12
N ALA A 274 1.40 24.58 -4.52
CA ALA A 274 0.22 25.14 -5.18
C ALA A 274 -0.52 26.15 -4.28
N GLN A 275 -0.63 25.85 -2.98
CA GLN A 275 -1.22 26.78 -2.01
C GLN A 275 -0.42 28.08 -1.88
N MET A 276 0.90 28.01 -1.89
CA MET A 276 1.76 29.21 -1.87
C MET A 276 1.65 30.00 -3.18
N LEU A 277 1.74 29.34 -4.33
CA LEU A 277 1.62 30.00 -5.64
C LEU A 277 0.26 30.66 -5.81
N LEU A 278 -0.82 30.01 -5.35
CA LEU A 278 -2.15 30.58 -5.34
C LEU A 278 -2.26 31.79 -4.39
N ALA A 279 -1.54 31.74 -3.26
CA ALA A 279 -1.48 32.87 -2.35
C ALA A 279 -0.79 34.08 -2.99
N ASP A 280 0.35 33.86 -3.65
CA ASP A 280 1.08 34.90 -4.38
C ASP A 280 0.20 35.51 -5.48
N LEU A 281 -0.43 34.67 -6.30
CA LEU A 281 -1.36 35.10 -7.34
C LEU A 281 -2.43 36.06 -6.81
N TYR A 282 -3.04 35.76 -5.65
CA TYR A 282 -4.04 36.61 -5.03
C TYR A 282 -3.50 37.89 -4.37
N ILE A 283 -2.25 37.89 -3.89
CA ILE A 283 -1.67 39.03 -3.17
C ILE A 283 -1.07 40.04 -4.13
N SER A 284 -0.43 39.58 -5.21
CA SER A 284 0.46 40.40 -6.03
C SER A 284 0.05 40.49 -7.51
N ALA A 285 -0.57 39.45 -8.08
CA ALA A 285 -0.68 39.35 -9.54
C ALA A 285 -1.99 39.88 -10.15
N PHE A 286 -3.11 39.84 -9.43
CA PHE A 286 -4.39 40.37 -9.93
C PHE A 286 -4.49 41.90 -9.78
N GLU A 287 -5.18 42.55 -10.73
CA GLU A 287 -5.46 44.00 -10.73
C GLU A 287 -6.12 44.50 -9.44
N THR A 288 -6.96 43.65 -8.85
CA THR A 288 -7.54 43.88 -7.53
C THR A 288 -7.02 42.80 -6.57
N PRO A 289 -5.96 43.10 -5.80
CA PRO A 289 -5.39 42.16 -4.84
C PRO A 289 -6.42 41.63 -3.85
N GLN A 290 -6.57 40.31 -3.82
CA GLN A 290 -7.47 39.59 -2.92
C GLN A 290 -6.70 39.10 -1.68
N LYS A 291 -6.04 40.04 -0.98
CA LYS A 291 -5.11 39.74 0.14
C LYS A 291 -5.67 38.76 1.18
N LYS A 292 -6.96 38.89 1.55
CA LYS A 292 -7.62 37.96 2.49
C LYS A 292 -7.61 36.51 2.00
N LYS A 293 -7.90 36.26 0.72
CA LYS A 293 -7.84 34.93 0.11
C LYS A 293 -6.40 34.44 0.01
N GLY A 294 -5.47 35.32 -0.37
CA GLY A 294 -4.06 34.98 -0.44
C GLY A 294 -3.50 34.53 0.91
N PHE A 295 -3.73 35.31 1.98
CA PHE A 295 -3.31 34.93 3.33
C PHE A 295 -3.95 33.63 3.83
N PHE A 296 -5.20 33.34 3.43
CA PHE A 296 -5.84 32.07 3.76
C PHE A 296 -5.05 30.88 3.20
N TRP A 297 -4.68 30.92 1.92
CA TRP A 297 -3.90 29.86 1.29
C TRP A 297 -2.45 29.82 1.80
N LEU A 298 -1.84 30.97 2.03
CA LEU A 298 -0.48 31.07 2.56
C LEU A 298 -0.36 30.42 3.95
N LYS A 299 -1.33 30.67 4.83
CA LYS A 299 -1.38 30.04 6.17
C LYS A 299 -1.52 28.53 6.09
N LYS A 300 -2.24 27.99 5.10
CA LYS A 300 -2.33 26.54 4.88
C LYS A 300 -0.99 25.94 4.48
N ALA A 301 -0.26 26.58 3.55
CA ALA A 301 1.07 26.12 3.15
C ALA A 301 2.08 26.18 4.32
N VAL A 302 2.01 27.24 5.14
CA VAL A 302 2.83 27.39 6.35
C VAL A 302 2.52 26.33 7.39
N ALA A 303 1.25 25.98 7.61
CA ALA A 303 0.86 24.91 8.54
C ALA A 303 1.44 23.53 8.13
N GLN A 304 1.83 23.36 6.87
CA GLN A 304 2.51 22.17 6.36
C GLN A 304 4.04 22.26 6.45
N ASN A 305 4.58 23.30 7.09
CA ASN A 305 6.01 23.61 7.18
C ASN A 305 6.70 23.80 5.82
N TYR A 306 5.98 24.31 4.82
CA TYR A 306 6.56 24.57 3.51
C TYR A 306 7.46 25.81 3.57
N LEU A 307 8.79 25.60 3.44
CA LEU A 307 9.80 26.64 3.64
C LEU A 307 9.57 27.90 2.78
N PRO A 308 9.28 27.80 1.46
CA PRO A 308 9.02 28.98 0.64
C PRO A 308 7.79 29.79 1.12
N ALA A 309 6.74 29.13 1.61
CA ALA A 309 5.57 29.82 2.17
C ALA A 309 5.88 30.54 3.49
N ILE A 310 6.75 29.96 4.33
CA ILE A 310 7.18 30.61 5.59
C ILE A 310 7.98 31.88 5.28
N GLN A 311 8.85 31.84 4.26
CA GLN A 311 9.61 33.00 3.81
C GLN A 311 8.69 34.09 3.27
N MET A 312 7.79 33.73 2.35
CA MET A 312 6.81 34.65 1.79
C MET A 312 5.92 35.29 2.89
N LEU A 313 5.47 34.52 3.89
CA LEU A 313 4.69 35.09 5.00
C LEU A 313 5.48 36.12 5.82
N ARG A 314 6.81 35.97 5.94
CA ARG A 314 7.64 36.98 6.59
C ARG A 314 7.71 38.24 5.74
N GLU A 315 7.97 38.11 4.45
CA GLU A 315 8.08 39.24 3.51
C GLU A 315 6.80 40.07 3.42
N VAL A 316 5.63 39.43 3.45
CA VAL A 316 4.33 40.11 3.32
C VAL A 316 3.89 40.81 4.63
N ASN A 317 4.50 40.50 5.78
CA ASN A 317 4.17 41.10 7.08
C ASN A 317 5.07 42.30 7.47
N TYR A 318 6.08 42.62 6.67
CA TYR A 318 6.89 43.84 6.80
C TYR A 318 6.41 44.90 5.80
#